data_AF-A0A971T1G0-F1
#
_entry.id   AF-A0A971T1G0-F1
#
_cell.length_a   1.000
_cell.length_b   1.000
_cell.length_c   1.000
_cell.angle_alpha   90.00
_cell.angle_beta   90.00
_cell.angle_gamma   90.00
#
_symmetry.space_group_name_H-M   'P 1'
#
loop_
_entity.id
_entity.type
_entity.pdbx_description
1 polymer ?
#
loop_
_entity_poly.entity_id
_entity_poly.type
_entity_poly.pdbx_seq_one_letter_code
_entity_poly.pdbx_strand_id
1 'polypeptide(L)'
;MPFLLMLLVMPLHPGSQYKSAKPLLLMAAIAAVILIIQFLRWAAGSDHSAGGVVTSEERQKTLKMVDEGKISSQEASELLDALGRSSAMRGQDTFSRLDILTLVGIGLVVLGFFLPWVFIRIDMPGLLGKGSAYQAGSHSGAVGWAVLVISILAALPVFITPKEYLYKMSLLQMFLWVLGGVITISLLVQAVQAKFGPGLFVCLAGYVMAAVASFIKFKKLAA
;
A
#
# COMPACT_ATOMS: atom_id res chain seq x y z
N MET A 1 35.18 10.73 -18.76
CA MET A 1 33.85 10.77 -18.13
C MET A 1 33.23 12.16 -18.23
N PRO A 2 32.49 12.49 -19.31
CA PRO A 2 31.72 13.73 -19.39
C PRO A 2 30.22 13.52 -19.70
N PHE A 3 29.69 12.30 -19.56
CA PHE A 3 28.29 11.99 -19.89
C PHE A 3 27.28 12.28 -18.76
N LEU A 4 27.76 12.57 -17.54
CA LEU A 4 26.91 12.81 -16.36
C LEU A 4 26.50 14.28 -16.17
N LEU A 5 27.08 15.20 -16.95
CA LEU A 5 26.77 16.65 -16.86
C LEU A 5 25.77 17.13 -17.92
N MET A 6 25.38 16.28 -18.88
CA MET A 6 24.47 16.65 -19.98
C MET A 6 22.99 16.39 -19.64
N LEU A 7 22.68 15.61 -18.60
CA LEU A 7 21.31 15.41 -18.12
C LEU A 7 20.79 16.56 -17.23
N LEU A 8 21.61 17.57 -16.94
CA LEU A 8 21.25 18.73 -16.10
C LEU A 8 20.97 20.00 -16.91
N VAL A 9 20.95 19.92 -18.24
CA VAL A 9 20.59 21.04 -19.13
C VAL A 9 19.51 20.57 -20.10
N MET A 10 18.33 20.23 -19.57
CA MET A 10 17.13 20.23 -20.38
C MET A 10 16.45 21.59 -20.18
N PRO A 11 16.41 22.46 -21.20
CA PRO A 11 15.75 23.75 -21.09
C PRO A 11 14.24 23.50 -21.06
N LEU A 12 13.65 23.49 -19.87
CA LEU A 12 12.19 23.60 -19.75
C LEU A 12 11.79 24.98 -20.27
N HIS A 13 11.26 24.98 -21.48
CA HIS A 13 10.74 26.15 -22.18
C HIS A 13 9.74 26.92 -21.28
N PRO A 14 10.01 28.18 -20.91
CA PRO A 14 9.11 28.96 -20.08
C PRO A 14 8.11 29.68 -20.98
N GLY A 15 7.05 28.97 -21.40
CA GLY A 15 6.13 29.57 -22.38
C GLY A 15 4.88 28.76 -22.64
N SER A 16 4.11 28.41 -21.61
CA SER A 16 2.75 27.87 -21.83
C SER A 16 1.87 28.05 -20.57
N GLN A 17 1.19 29.19 -20.52
CA GLN A 17 -0.23 29.35 -20.14
C GLN A 17 -0.84 28.23 -19.26
N TYR A 18 -0.52 28.20 -17.96
CA TYR A 18 -1.26 27.43 -16.94
C TYR A 18 -2.61 28.11 -16.62
N LYS A 19 -3.54 28.15 -17.59
CA LYS A 19 -4.89 28.67 -17.37
C LYS A 19 -5.99 27.61 -17.30
N SER A 20 -5.69 26.33 -17.50
CA SER A 20 -6.72 25.27 -17.52
C SER A 20 -6.29 23.87 -17.06
N ALA A 21 -5.33 23.74 -16.12
CA ALA A 21 -4.96 22.44 -15.54
C ALA A 21 -5.86 21.98 -14.37
N LYS A 22 -6.66 22.90 -13.80
CA LYS A 22 -7.61 22.61 -12.71
C LYS A 22 -8.64 21.52 -13.05
N PRO A 23 -9.31 21.51 -14.22
CA PRO A 23 -10.25 20.45 -14.54
C PRO A 23 -9.58 19.08 -14.70
N LEU A 24 -8.33 19.05 -15.19
CA LEU A 24 -7.61 17.79 -15.40
C LEU A 24 -7.19 17.13 -14.08
N LEU A 25 -6.76 17.94 -13.10
CA LEU A 25 -6.50 17.46 -11.73
C LEU A 25 -7.78 17.00 -11.03
N LEU A 26 -8.91 17.68 -11.24
CA LEU A 26 -10.18 17.30 -10.64
C LEU A 26 -10.71 15.98 -11.23
N MET A 27 -10.57 15.79 -12.55
CA MET A 27 -10.91 14.52 -13.22
C MET A 27 -10.00 13.37 -12.75
N ALA A 28 -8.70 13.62 -12.60
CA ALA A 28 -7.77 12.62 -12.07
C ALA A 28 -8.10 12.23 -10.62
N ALA A 29 -8.48 13.20 -9.78
CA ALA A 29 -8.90 12.94 -8.40
C ALA A 29 -10.20 12.13 -8.34
N ILE A 30 -11.20 12.46 -9.17
CA ILE A 30 -12.46 11.70 -9.26
C ILE A 30 -12.18 10.27 -9.75
N ALA A 31 -11.36 10.10 -10.79
CA ALA A 31 -10.97 8.79 -11.28
C ALA A 31 -10.26 7.95 -10.21
N ALA A 32 -9.37 8.58 -9.42
CA ALA A 32 -8.71 7.91 -8.30
C ALA A 32 -9.70 7.48 -7.21
N VAL A 33 -10.67 8.34 -6.85
CA VAL A 33 -11.72 7.99 -5.87
C VAL A 33 -12.58 6.83 -6.38
N ILE A 34 -12.96 6.83 -7.67
CA ILE A 34 -13.72 5.73 -8.29
C ILE A 34 -12.90 4.43 -8.25
N LEU A 35 -11.62 4.48 -8.59
CA LEU A 35 -10.70 3.33 -8.51
C LEU A 35 -10.60 2.79 -7.08
N ILE A 36 -10.48 3.67 -6.09
CA ILE A 36 -10.45 3.30 -4.66
C ILE A 36 -11.77 2.63 -4.26
N ILE A 37 -12.93 3.17 -4.66
CA ILE A 37 -14.24 2.59 -4.35
C ILE A 37 -14.42 1.23 -5.03
N GLN A 38 -14.05 1.09 -6.31
CA GLN A 38 -14.11 -0.18 -7.02
C GLN A 38 -13.18 -1.22 -6.39
N PHE A 39 -11.99 -0.81 -5.99
CA PHE A 39 -11.03 -1.68 -5.32
C PHE A 39 -11.52 -2.10 -3.93
N LEU A 40 -12.08 -1.17 -3.14
CA LEU A 40 -12.70 -1.49 -1.85
C LEU A 40 -13.90 -2.41 -2.01
N ARG A 41 -14.71 -2.23 -3.06
CA ARG A 41 -15.83 -3.10 -3.38
C ARG A 41 -15.37 -4.48 -3.84
N TRP A 42 -14.25 -4.59 -4.55
CA TRP A 42 -13.60 -5.87 -4.88
C TRP A 42 -13.02 -6.55 -3.63
N ALA A 43 -12.35 -5.79 -2.75
CA ALA A 43 -11.76 -6.29 -1.52
C ALA A 43 -12.83 -6.75 -0.51
N ALA A 44 -13.95 -6.02 -0.43
CA ALA A 44 -15.12 -6.33 0.39
C ALA A 44 -16.08 -7.33 -0.29
N GLY A 45 -15.91 -7.55 -1.60
CA GLY A 45 -16.58 -8.59 -2.36
C GLY A 45 -16.21 -9.94 -1.75
N SER A 46 -17.10 -10.42 -0.89
CA SER A 46 -17.03 -11.71 -0.25
C SER A 46 -16.92 -12.78 -1.32
N ASP A 47 -15.75 -13.40 -1.47
CA ASP A 47 -15.68 -14.69 -2.13
C ASP A 47 -14.58 -15.55 -1.54
N HIS A 48 -15.05 -16.53 -0.77
CA HIS A 48 -14.69 -17.93 -0.88
C HIS A 48 -13.20 -18.28 -0.73
N SER A 49 -12.86 -18.67 0.51
CA SER A 49 -12.20 -19.96 0.77
C SER A 49 -10.98 -20.32 -0.10
N ALA A 50 -9.99 -19.43 -0.22
CA ALA A 50 -8.66 -19.82 -0.74
C ALA A 50 -7.71 -20.33 0.36
N GLY A 51 -8.27 -20.68 1.53
CA GLY A 51 -7.54 -21.28 2.64
C GLY A 51 -7.76 -22.79 2.67
N GLY A 52 -6.90 -23.53 1.99
CA GLY A 52 -6.30 -24.77 2.50
C GLY A 52 -7.22 -25.86 3.08
N VAL A 53 -8.47 -26.00 2.65
CA VAL A 53 -9.10 -27.31 2.68
C VAL A 53 -8.36 -28.08 1.60
N VAL A 54 -7.45 -29.00 1.98
CA VAL A 54 -7.07 -30.14 1.11
C VAL A 54 -8.35 -30.52 0.41
N THR A 55 -8.46 -30.22 -0.89
CA THR A 55 -9.77 -30.11 -1.54
C THR A 55 -10.56 -31.33 -1.11
N SER A 56 -11.75 -31.13 -0.52
CA SER A 56 -12.55 -32.26 -0.02
C SER A 56 -12.59 -33.37 -1.07
N GLU A 57 -12.59 -32.95 -2.34
CA GLU A 57 -12.38 -33.74 -3.54
C GLU A 57 -11.07 -34.55 -3.61
N GLU A 58 -9.87 -33.97 -3.43
CA GLU A 58 -8.62 -34.73 -3.39
C GLU A 58 -8.59 -35.73 -2.24
N ARG A 59 -9.06 -35.35 -1.04
CA ARG A 59 -9.14 -36.27 0.10
C ARG A 59 -10.10 -37.43 -0.18
N GLN A 60 -11.25 -37.12 -0.79
CA GLN A 60 -12.27 -38.10 -1.16
C GLN A 60 -11.81 -38.98 -2.32
N LYS A 61 -10.99 -38.47 -3.23
CA LYS A 61 -10.36 -39.24 -4.32
C LYS A 61 -9.31 -40.22 -3.78
N THR A 62 -8.51 -39.81 -2.80
CA THR A 62 -7.54 -40.71 -2.15
C THR A 62 -8.25 -41.80 -1.35
N LEU A 63 -9.31 -41.46 -0.61
CA LEU A 63 -10.14 -42.45 0.09
C LEU A 63 -10.79 -43.45 -0.87
N LYS A 64 -11.30 -42.97 -2.01
CA LYS A 64 -11.89 -43.85 -3.03
C LYS A 64 -10.87 -44.81 -3.64
N MET A 65 -9.63 -44.38 -3.84
CA MET A 65 -8.56 -45.27 -4.34
C MET A 65 -8.11 -46.32 -3.31
N VAL A 66 -8.28 -46.05 -2.00
CA VAL A 66 -8.09 -47.04 -0.93
C VAL A 66 -9.24 -48.05 -0.92
N ASP A 67 -10.48 -47.60 -1.01
CA ASP A 67 -11.66 -48.48 -1.06
C ASP A 67 -11.64 -49.39 -2.30
N GLU A 68 -11.12 -48.89 -3.44
CA GLU A 68 -10.93 -49.67 -4.67
C GLU A 68 -9.74 -50.65 -4.59
N GLY A 69 -8.97 -50.65 -3.50
CA GLY A 69 -7.80 -51.53 -3.32
C GLY A 69 -6.63 -51.22 -4.25
N LYS A 70 -6.62 -50.05 -4.90
CA LYS A 70 -5.54 -49.62 -5.82
C LYS A 70 -4.27 -49.19 -5.10
N ILE A 71 -4.39 -48.83 -3.82
CA ILE A 71 -3.31 -48.39 -2.94
C ILE A 71 -3.54 -48.97 -1.57
N SER A 72 -2.45 -49.30 -0.88
CA SER A 72 -2.51 -49.78 0.49
C SER A 72 -2.88 -48.65 1.45
N SER A 73 -3.42 -49.01 2.62
CA SER A 73 -3.69 -48.05 3.70
C SER A 73 -2.43 -47.30 4.15
N GLN A 74 -1.26 -47.93 4.04
CA GLN A 74 0.02 -47.35 4.41
C GLN A 74 0.48 -46.29 3.40
N GLU A 75 0.42 -46.59 2.10
CA GLU A 75 0.69 -45.61 1.02
C GLU A 75 -0.29 -44.43 1.06
N ALA A 76 -1.55 -44.69 1.39
CA ALA A 76 -2.55 -43.63 1.53
C ALA A 76 -2.25 -42.68 2.71
N SER A 77 -1.73 -43.22 3.81
CA SER A 77 -1.31 -42.40 4.96
C SER A 77 -0.09 -41.53 4.65
N GLU A 78 0.88 -42.06 3.88
CA GLU A 78 2.03 -41.29 3.42
C GLU A 78 1.64 -40.23 2.39
N LEU A 79 0.71 -40.53 1.47
CA LEU A 79 0.16 -39.55 0.53
C LEU A 79 -0.64 -38.45 1.25
N LEU A 80 -1.42 -38.80 2.27
CA LEU A 80 -2.14 -37.82 3.08
C LEU A 80 -1.21 -36.95 3.91
N ASP A 81 -0.13 -37.50 4.48
CA ASP A 81 0.89 -36.73 5.21
C ASP A 81 1.72 -35.84 4.26
N ALA A 82 2.10 -36.36 3.10
CA ALA A 82 2.76 -35.59 2.05
C ALA A 82 1.85 -34.48 1.51
N LEU A 83 0.56 -34.75 1.27
CA LEU A 83 -0.43 -33.73 0.89
C LEU A 83 -0.63 -32.71 2.01
N GLY A 84 -0.64 -33.14 3.27
CA GLY A 84 -0.72 -32.26 4.45
C GLY A 84 0.48 -31.31 4.56
N ARG A 85 1.70 -31.83 4.39
CA ARG A 85 2.95 -31.03 4.37
C ARG A 85 3.07 -30.13 3.15
N SER A 86 2.67 -30.63 1.98
CA SER A 86 2.67 -29.85 0.73
C SER A 86 1.63 -28.73 0.77
N SER A 87 0.48 -28.98 1.42
CA SER A 87 -0.57 -27.97 1.64
C SER A 87 -0.17 -26.97 2.72
N ALA A 88 0.56 -27.39 3.76
CA ALA A 88 1.09 -26.50 4.78
C ALA A 88 2.15 -25.54 4.21
N MET A 89 3.03 -26.01 3.31
CA MET A 89 3.97 -25.14 2.61
C MET A 89 3.29 -24.26 1.55
N ARG A 90 2.24 -24.73 0.86
CA ARG A 90 1.48 -23.91 -0.11
C ARG A 90 0.54 -22.90 0.53
N GLY A 91 0.03 -23.17 1.74
CA GLY A 91 -0.85 -22.26 2.48
C GLY A 91 -0.12 -21.08 3.14
N GLN A 92 1.22 -21.07 3.10
CA GLN A 92 2.05 -20.02 3.69
C GLN A 92 2.28 -18.82 2.75
N ASP A 93 1.96 -18.95 1.46
CA ASP A 93 2.25 -17.92 0.45
C ASP A 93 1.03 -17.12 -0.04
N THR A 94 -0.19 -17.46 0.38
CA THR A 94 -1.35 -16.65 0.04
C THR A 94 -1.44 -15.46 0.98
N PHE A 95 -0.85 -14.32 0.57
CA PHE A 95 -1.07 -13.03 1.19
C PHE A 95 -2.57 -12.84 1.46
N SER A 96 -2.92 -12.53 2.70
CA SER A 96 -4.31 -12.21 3.04
C SER A 96 -4.74 -11.01 2.20
N ARG A 97 -6.01 -10.94 1.78
CA ARG A 97 -6.54 -9.75 1.09
C ARG A 97 -6.29 -8.46 1.87
N LEU A 98 -6.25 -8.56 3.20
CA LEU A 98 -5.92 -7.44 4.10
C LEU A 98 -4.45 -7.03 4.01
N ASP A 99 -3.54 -7.99 3.80
CA ASP A 99 -2.12 -7.72 3.58
C ASP A 99 -1.90 -7.04 2.22
N ILE A 100 -2.61 -7.50 1.18
CA ILE A 100 -2.63 -6.86 -0.14
C ILE A 100 -3.17 -5.43 -0.03
N LEU A 101 -4.29 -5.22 0.68
CA LEU A 101 -4.86 -3.88 0.89
C LEU A 101 -3.88 -2.96 1.63
N THR A 102 -3.14 -3.49 2.60
CA THR A 102 -2.10 -2.75 3.31
C THR A 102 -0.96 -2.37 2.35
N LEU A 103 -0.49 -3.30 1.51
CA LEU A 103 0.53 -3.05 0.48
C LEU A 103 0.10 -1.99 -0.53
N VAL A 104 -1.17 -2.03 -0.95
CA VAL A 104 -1.75 -0.99 -1.81
C VAL A 104 -1.76 0.35 -1.09
N GLY A 105 -2.17 0.40 0.18
CA GLY A 105 -2.10 1.61 1.01
C GLY A 105 -0.69 2.19 1.09
N ILE A 106 0.33 1.36 1.29
CA ILE A 106 1.75 1.76 1.25
C ILE A 106 2.12 2.33 -0.12
N GLY A 107 1.75 1.64 -1.20
CA GLY A 107 1.98 2.10 -2.57
C GLY A 107 1.38 3.48 -2.82
N LEU A 108 0.18 3.75 -2.30
CA LEU A 108 -0.44 5.07 -2.32
C LEU A 108 0.36 6.11 -1.53
N VAL A 109 0.88 5.78 -0.34
CA VAL A 109 1.72 6.73 0.42
C VAL A 109 3.02 7.03 -0.32
N VAL A 110 3.68 6.02 -0.88
CA VAL A 110 4.91 6.20 -1.67
C VAL A 110 4.63 7.04 -2.91
N LEU A 111 3.54 6.76 -3.63
CA LEU A 111 3.11 7.57 -4.77
C LEU A 111 2.87 9.02 -4.33
N GLY A 112 2.07 9.23 -3.28
CA GLY A 112 1.74 10.54 -2.74
C GLY A 112 2.96 11.33 -2.28
N PHE A 113 4.01 10.65 -1.79
CA PHE A 113 5.28 11.27 -1.41
C PHE A 113 6.01 11.94 -2.58
N PHE A 114 5.96 11.33 -3.76
CA PHE A 114 6.56 11.90 -4.98
C PHE A 114 5.67 12.94 -5.67
N LEU A 115 4.39 13.02 -5.31
CA LEU A 115 3.50 14.06 -5.82
C LEU A 115 3.77 15.43 -5.17
N PRO A 116 3.33 16.54 -5.79
CA PRO A 116 3.44 17.85 -5.19
C PRO A 116 2.60 18.00 -3.92
N TRP A 117 3.21 18.46 -2.83
CA TRP A 117 2.56 18.67 -1.54
C TRP A 117 2.12 20.12 -1.36
N VAL A 118 3.03 21.06 -1.63
CA VAL A 118 2.83 22.50 -1.40
C VAL A 118 3.32 23.29 -2.60
N PHE A 119 2.57 24.32 -2.98
CA PHE A 119 3.03 25.31 -3.94
C PHE A 119 3.81 26.42 -3.25
N ILE A 120 5.10 26.53 -3.54
CA ILE A 120 5.94 27.63 -3.06
C ILE A 120 6.08 28.67 -4.17
N ARG A 121 5.83 29.94 -3.83
CA ARG A 121 6.26 31.06 -4.67
C ARG A 121 7.71 31.38 -4.32
N ILE A 122 8.59 31.24 -5.29
CA ILE A 122 9.99 31.61 -5.14
C ILE A 122 10.10 33.01 -5.77
N ASP A 123 10.06 34.02 -4.91
CA ASP A 123 10.39 35.38 -5.30
C ASP A 123 11.92 35.50 -5.31
N MET A 124 12.54 35.31 -6.48
CA MET A 124 13.96 35.57 -6.64
C MET A 124 14.17 37.09 -6.80
N PRO A 125 14.96 37.74 -5.93
CA PRO A 125 15.28 39.15 -6.10
C PRO A 125 16.26 39.31 -7.28
N GLY A 126 15.75 39.74 -8.45
CA GLY A 126 16.55 39.99 -9.66
C GLY A 126 15.77 39.82 -10.98
N LEU A 127 16.50 39.98 -12.11
CA LEU A 127 16.01 40.07 -13.51
C LEU A 127 15.12 38.90 -13.99
N LEU A 128 15.01 37.80 -13.22
CA LEU A 128 14.34 36.55 -13.62
C LEU A 128 12.87 36.41 -13.17
N GLY A 129 12.30 37.41 -12.49
CA GLY A 129 10.86 37.46 -12.19
C GLY A 129 10.38 36.43 -11.16
N LYS A 130 9.07 36.43 -10.89
CA LYS A 130 8.43 35.56 -9.89
C LYS A 130 8.28 34.14 -10.42
N GLY A 131 9.02 33.20 -9.83
CA GLY A 131 8.89 31.77 -10.12
C GLY A 131 7.87 31.10 -9.20
N SER A 132 7.13 30.12 -9.70
CA SER A 132 6.36 29.19 -8.86
C SER A 132 6.94 27.81 -9.02
N ALA A 133 7.29 27.16 -7.91
CA ALA A 133 7.83 25.81 -7.89
C ALA A 133 6.96 24.91 -7.00
N TYR A 134 6.90 23.65 -7.37
CA TYR A 134 6.22 22.61 -6.61
C TYR A 134 7.19 21.97 -5.64
N GLN A 135 6.83 21.92 -4.36
CA GLN A 135 7.57 21.18 -3.36
C GLN A 135 6.96 19.78 -3.23
N ALA A 136 7.69 18.75 -3.66
CA ALA A 136 7.38 17.36 -3.39
C ALA A 136 7.81 16.96 -1.96
N GLY A 137 7.33 15.81 -1.47
CA GLY A 137 7.64 15.34 -0.11
C GLY A 137 9.14 15.19 0.19
N SER A 138 9.95 14.86 -0.82
CA SER A 138 11.41 14.79 -0.71
C SER A 138 12.06 16.13 -0.35
N HIS A 139 11.43 17.24 -0.72
CA HIS A 139 11.90 18.60 -0.47
C HIS A 139 11.33 19.19 0.84
N SER A 140 10.41 18.51 1.51
CA SER A 140 9.83 18.93 2.80
C SER A 140 10.74 18.64 4.00
N GLY A 141 12.02 18.40 3.77
CA GLY A 141 13.02 18.16 4.82
C GLY A 141 12.73 16.88 5.61
N ALA A 142 13.15 16.85 6.88
CA ALA A 142 13.06 15.68 7.75
C ALA A 142 11.63 15.13 7.92
N VAL A 143 10.62 16.00 7.89
CA VAL A 143 9.22 15.60 8.11
C VAL A 143 8.68 14.76 6.94
N GLY A 144 8.99 15.16 5.70
CA GLY A 144 8.58 14.37 4.53
C GLY A 144 9.18 12.97 4.55
N TRP A 145 10.47 12.87 4.86
CA TRP A 145 11.15 11.57 4.99
C TRP A 145 10.60 10.75 6.16
N ALA A 146 10.21 11.37 7.27
CA ALA A 146 9.59 10.66 8.40
C ALA A 146 8.29 9.98 7.98
N VAL A 147 7.43 10.63 7.19
CA VAL A 147 6.21 10.04 6.64
C VAL A 147 6.52 8.77 5.81
N LEU A 148 7.52 8.85 4.93
CA LEU A 148 7.93 7.72 4.10
C LEU A 148 8.49 6.56 4.96
N VAL A 149 9.41 6.85 5.87
CA VAL A 149 10.08 5.86 6.73
C VAL A 149 9.07 5.17 7.63
N ILE A 150 8.14 5.91 8.27
CA ILE A 150 7.09 5.33 9.11
C ILE A 150 6.21 4.38 8.29
N SER A 151 5.88 4.74 7.05
CA SER A 151 5.05 3.89 6.18
C SER A 151 5.75 2.58 5.80
N ILE A 152 7.04 2.65 5.47
CA ILE A 152 7.84 1.46 5.17
C ILE A 152 8.00 0.59 6.43
N LEU A 153 8.29 1.19 7.58
CA LEU A 153 8.39 0.48 8.85
C LEU A 153 7.07 -0.20 9.24
N ALA A 154 5.92 0.44 8.98
CA ALA A 154 4.60 -0.15 9.20
C ALA A 154 4.28 -1.31 8.24
N ALA A 155 4.99 -1.42 7.12
CA ALA A 155 4.88 -2.53 6.19
C ALA A 155 5.66 -3.78 6.62
N LEU A 156 6.79 -3.61 7.32
CA LEU A 156 7.68 -4.71 7.72
C LEU A 156 6.96 -5.82 8.49
N PRO A 157 6.04 -5.52 9.44
CA PRO A 157 5.29 -6.55 10.15
C PRO A 157 4.51 -7.49 9.23
N VAL A 158 4.11 -7.05 8.03
CA VAL A 158 3.38 -7.89 7.06
C VAL A 158 4.26 -9.05 6.56
N PHE A 159 5.57 -8.83 6.43
CA PHE A 159 6.50 -9.83 5.89
C PHE A 159 7.16 -10.69 6.97
N ILE A 160 7.27 -10.18 8.19
CA ILE A 160 8.10 -10.78 9.25
C ILE A 160 7.25 -11.36 10.38
N THR A 161 5.92 -11.55 10.25
CA THR A 161 5.09 -11.99 11.40
C THR A 161 5.16 -13.51 11.65
N PRO A 162 5.88 -14.00 12.69
CA PRO A 162 5.64 -15.33 13.24
C PRO A 162 4.26 -15.39 13.92
N LYS A 163 3.61 -16.56 13.85
CA LYS A 163 2.24 -16.77 14.37
C LYS A 163 2.10 -16.40 15.85
N GLU A 164 3.14 -16.60 16.64
CA GLU A 164 3.17 -16.37 18.09
C GLU A 164 3.11 -14.88 18.48
N TYR A 165 3.47 -13.96 17.57
CA TYR A 165 3.53 -12.52 17.83
C TYR A 165 2.53 -11.70 17.00
N LEU A 166 1.57 -12.36 16.34
CA LEU A 166 0.58 -11.71 15.46
C LEU A 166 -0.14 -10.52 16.13
N TYR A 167 -0.54 -10.68 17.40
CA TYR A 167 -1.25 -9.62 18.13
C TYR A 167 -0.37 -8.39 18.39
N LYS A 168 0.86 -8.59 18.90
CA LYS A 168 1.79 -7.48 19.21
C LYS A 168 2.21 -6.74 17.95
N MET A 169 2.46 -7.48 16.87
CA MET A 169 2.84 -6.92 15.57
C MET A 169 1.69 -6.15 14.91
N SER A 170 0.45 -6.66 14.98
CA SER A 170 -0.73 -5.95 14.48
C SER A 170 -0.99 -4.65 15.25
N LEU A 171 -0.76 -4.65 16.57
CA LEU A 171 -0.91 -3.45 17.41
C LEU A 171 0.15 -2.40 17.06
N LEU A 172 1.42 -2.81 16.91
CA LEU A 172 2.51 -1.94 16.47
C LEU A 172 2.22 -1.34 15.09
N GLN A 173 1.73 -2.15 14.17
CA GLN A 173 1.36 -1.71 12.82
C GLN A 173 0.26 -0.64 12.85
N MET A 174 -0.81 -0.85 13.62
CA MET A 174 -1.86 0.17 13.80
C MET A 174 -1.30 1.46 14.40
N PHE A 175 -0.43 1.36 15.41
CA PHE A 175 0.20 2.52 16.02
C PHE A 175 1.01 3.34 15.01
N LEU A 176 1.83 2.68 14.17
CA LEU A 176 2.62 3.34 13.14
C LEU A 176 1.73 3.99 12.06
N TRP A 177 0.63 3.36 11.65
CA TRP A 177 -0.32 3.96 10.71
C TRP A 177 -0.99 5.22 11.28
N VAL A 178 -1.41 5.19 12.55
CA VAL A 178 -2.00 6.34 13.22
C VAL A 178 -0.97 7.46 13.35
N LEU A 179 0.26 7.14 13.77
CA LEU A 179 1.33 8.12 13.92
C LEU A 179 1.65 8.82 12.58
N GLY A 180 1.84 8.04 11.50
CA GLY A 180 2.09 8.59 10.17
C GLY A 180 0.89 9.39 9.62
N GLY A 181 -0.33 8.93 9.91
CA GLY A 181 -1.56 9.67 9.60
C GLY A 181 -1.63 11.03 10.30
N VAL A 182 -1.33 11.08 11.60
CA VAL A 182 -1.31 12.33 12.38
C VAL A 182 -0.27 13.32 11.83
N ILE A 183 0.92 12.86 11.47
CA ILE A 183 1.96 13.71 10.84
C ILE A 183 1.47 14.22 9.47
N THR A 184 0.82 13.37 8.68
CA THR A 184 0.30 13.78 7.37
C THR A 184 -0.83 14.79 7.51
N ILE A 185 -1.71 14.64 8.51
CA ILE A 185 -2.77 15.61 8.81
C ILE A 185 -2.18 16.93 9.29
N SER A 186 -1.16 16.91 10.15
CA SER A 186 -0.53 18.15 10.62
C SER A 186 0.12 18.93 9.48
N LEU A 187 0.76 18.22 8.54
CA LEU A 187 1.27 18.81 7.30
C LEU A 187 0.15 19.33 6.39
N LEU A 188 -0.97 18.61 6.30
CA LEU A 188 -2.14 19.05 5.54
C LEU A 188 -2.70 20.36 6.10
N VAL A 189 -2.83 20.49 7.41
CA VAL A 189 -3.30 21.71 8.09
C VAL A 189 -2.37 22.90 7.79
N GLN A 190 -1.05 22.68 7.79
CA GLN A 190 -0.08 23.71 7.40
C GLN A 190 -0.20 24.07 5.91
N ALA A 191 -0.40 23.09 5.04
CA ALA A 191 -0.54 23.27 3.61
C ALA A 191 -1.85 23.98 3.20
N VAL A 192 -2.91 23.93 4.02
CA VAL A 192 -4.14 24.70 3.75
C VAL A 192 -3.86 26.20 3.67
N GLN A 193 -2.88 26.70 4.44
CA GLN A 193 -2.47 28.10 4.40
C GLN A 193 -1.62 28.42 3.15
N ALA A 194 -0.88 27.44 2.64
CA ALA A 194 0.01 27.56 1.49
C ALA A 194 -0.47 26.65 0.35
N LYS A 195 -1.45 27.12 -0.46
CA LYS A 195 -1.94 26.49 -1.71
C LYS A 195 -1.60 25.00 -1.86
N PHE A 196 -2.54 24.16 -1.45
CA PHE A 196 -2.39 22.71 -1.37
C PHE A 196 -2.12 22.03 -2.72
N GLY A 197 -1.23 21.02 -2.70
CA GLY A 197 -1.04 20.06 -3.77
C GLY A 197 -1.77 18.73 -3.50
N PRO A 198 -1.95 17.89 -4.54
CA PRO A 198 -2.69 16.63 -4.41
C PRO A 198 -1.93 15.54 -3.62
N GLY A 199 -0.60 15.63 -3.49
CA GLY A 199 0.22 14.57 -2.91
C GLY A 199 -0.13 14.24 -1.45
N LEU A 200 -0.41 15.25 -0.63
CA LEU A 200 -0.79 15.04 0.78
C LEU A 200 -2.13 14.29 0.92
N PHE A 201 -3.08 14.52 0.01
CA PHE A 201 -4.35 13.77 0.01
C PHE A 201 -4.15 12.31 -0.37
N VAL A 202 -3.28 12.05 -1.35
CA VAL A 202 -2.95 10.68 -1.77
C VAL A 202 -2.23 9.94 -0.63
N CYS A 203 -1.30 10.59 0.07
CA CYS A 203 -0.67 10.04 1.28
C CYS A 203 -1.71 9.73 2.36
N LEU A 204 -2.60 10.67 2.67
CA LEU A 204 -3.63 10.48 3.69
C LEU A 204 -4.57 9.33 3.33
N ALA A 205 -4.98 9.22 2.07
CA ALA A 205 -5.80 8.11 1.60
C ALA A 205 -5.09 6.76 1.77
N GLY A 206 -3.78 6.70 1.48
CA GLY A 206 -2.95 5.51 1.72
C GLY A 206 -2.92 5.11 3.20
N TYR A 207 -2.72 6.07 4.10
CA TYR A 207 -2.75 5.84 5.55
C TYR A 207 -4.11 5.35 6.04
N VAL A 208 -5.20 5.98 5.60
CA VAL A 208 -6.56 5.58 5.98
C VAL A 208 -6.84 4.16 5.50
N MET A 209 -6.50 3.84 4.26
CA MET A 209 -6.68 2.50 3.69
C MET A 209 -5.90 1.44 4.48
N ALA A 210 -4.61 1.69 4.77
CA ALA A 210 -3.76 0.77 5.52
C ALA A 210 -4.20 0.61 6.99
N ALA A 211 -4.68 1.70 7.62
CA ALA A 211 -5.21 1.68 8.97
C ALA A 211 -6.51 0.87 9.06
N VAL A 212 -7.44 1.05 8.12
CA VAL A 212 -8.69 0.26 8.05
C VAL A 212 -8.39 -1.22 7.83
N ALA A 213 -7.46 -1.54 6.92
CA ALA A 213 -7.03 -2.92 6.68
C ALA A 213 -6.49 -3.58 7.96
N SER A 214 -5.63 -2.86 8.66
CA SER A 214 -5.00 -3.29 9.92
C SER A 214 -6.02 -3.45 11.04
N PHE A 215 -7.02 -2.55 11.13
CA PHE A 215 -8.09 -2.62 12.11
C PHE A 215 -9.01 -3.83 11.87
N ILE A 216 -9.38 -4.10 10.62
CA ILE A 216 -10.16 -5.29 10.26
C ILE A 216 -9.36 -6.56 10.59
N LYS A 217 -8.06 -6.58 10.30
CA LYS A 217 -7.17 -7.69 10.64
C LYS A 217 -7.13 -7.91 12.15
N PHE A 218 -6.97 -6.84 12.93
CA PHE A 218 -6.97 -6.88 14.39
C PHE A 218 -8.28 -7.43 14.95
N LYS A 219 -9.44 -6.94 14.48
CA LYS A 219 -10.75 -7.44 14.92
C LYS A 219 -10.93 -8.94 14.63
N LYS A 220 -10.42 -9.44 13.51
CA LYS A 220 -10.46 -10.87 13.17
C LYS A 220 -9.57 -11.74 14.06
N LEU A 221 -8.50 -11.16 14.63
CA LEU A 221 -7.58 -11.87 15.54
C LEU A 221 -8.02 -11.82 17.00
N ALA A 222 -8.84 -10.83 17.37
CA ALA A 222 -9.37 -10.65 18.72
C ALA A 222 -10.71 -11.36 18.97
N ALA A 223 -11.40 -11.79 17.91
CA ALA A 223 -12.64 -12.55 17.94
C ALA A 223 -12.34 -14.06 17.94
#